data_AF-A0A7G2K0P9-F1
#
_entry.id   AF-A0A7G2K0P9-F1
#
_cell.length_a   1.000
_cell.length_b   1.000
_cell.length_c   1.000
_cell.angle_alpha   90.00
_cell.angle_beta   90.00
_cell.angle_gamma   90.00
#
_symmetry.space_group_name_H-M   'P 1'
#
loop_
_entity.id
_entity.type
_entity.pdbx_description
1 polymer ?
#
loop_
_entity_poly.entity_id
_entity_poly.type
_entity_poly.pdbx_seq_one_letter_code
_entity_poly.pdbx_strand_id
1 'polypeptide(L)'
;AGGRYRIDSRTFDERVLQGVLQYGLTNHLTLNSSLLYTRHYRAGLFGFGLNTPIGAFSADATWSHAEFPLKNVSKNGYSLHSSYSINFNESGTNIALAAYRYSSQDFYTLSDTIGLNRTFRQFSGAYLPEIYRPKNQFQVSLSQSLGNSHNIVSMLSILRDTWTLLLK
;
A
#
# COMPACT_ATOMS: atom_id res chain seq x y z
N ALA A 1 -7.32 -8.80 14.51
CA ALA A 1 -6.19 -8.72 15.45
C ALA A 1 -6.17 -7.35 16.13
N GLY A 2 -5.69 -7.26 17.38
CA GLY A 2 -5.55 -6.00 18.09
C GLY A 2 -4.29 -5.98 18.95
N GLY A 3 -3.63 -4.83 19.06
CA GLY A 3 -2.36 -4.72 19.77
C GLY A 3 -1.82 -3.30 19.82
N ARG A 4 -0.53 -3.17 20.16
CA ARG A 4 0.21 -1.90 20.09
C ARG A 4 0.98 -1.81 18.79
N TYR A 5 1.03 -0.62 18.21
CA TYR A 5 1.86 -0.39 17.03
C TYR A 5 3.35 -0.54 17.39
N ARG A 6 4.10 -1.29 16.58
CA ARG A 6 5.54 -1.49 16.75
C ARG A 6 6.23 -1.30 15.40
N ILE A 7 7.28 -0.49 15.39
CA ILE A 7 8.20 -0.38 14.25
C ILE A 7 9.63 -0.51 14.80
N ASP A 8 10.43 -1.36 14.17
CA ASP A 8 11.77 -1.74 14.63
C ASP A 8 11.79 -2.21 16.10
N SER A 9 12.67 -1.63 16.92
CA SER A 9 12.78 -1.86 18.36
C SER A 9 11.84 -0.98 19.20
N ARG A 10 11.04 -0.10 18.59
CA ARG A 10 10.19 0.87 19.31
C ARG A 10 8.74 0.40 19.36
N THR A 11 8.21 0.27 20.57
CA THR A 11 6.77 0.09 20.81
C THR A 11 6.14 1.46 21.03
N PHE A 12 4.99 1.67 20.40
CA PHE A 12 4.22 2.90 20.48
C PHE A 12 2.99 2.67 21.36
N ASP A 13 2.51 3.71 22.05
CA ASP A 13 1.32 3.60 22.91
C ASP A 13 0.02 3.56 22.11
N GLU A 14 0.08 3.92 20.83
CA GLU A 14 -1.02 3.83 19.88
C GLU A 14 -1.51 2.37 19.74
N ARG A 15 -2.73 2.13 20.25
CA ARG A 15 -3.45 0.87 20.09
C ARG A 15 -4.01 0.78 18.67
N VAL A 16 -3.86 -0.37 18.04
CA VAL A 16 -4.30 -0.65 16.68
C VAL A 16 -5.23 -1.84 16.69
N LEU A 17 -6.33 -1.71 15.97
CA LEU A 17 -7.28 -2.79 15.66
C LEU A 17 -7.28 -2.99 14.15
N GLN A 18 -7.10 -4.23 13.70
CA GLN A 18 -7.12 -4.61 12.30
C GLN A 18 -8.08 -5.78 12.06
N GLY A 19 -8.93 -5.64 11.05
CA GLY A 19 -9.75 -6.72 10.50
C GLY A 19 -9.39 -6.93 9.03
N VAL A 20 -9.24 -8.18 8.61
CA VAL A 20 -9.02 -8.55 7.20
C VAL A 20 -10.01 -9.66 6.88
N LEU A 21 -10.71 -9.52 5.76
CA LEU A 21 -11.64 -10.51 5.25
C LEU A 21 -11.29 -10.78 3.79
N GLN A 22 -11.10 -12.06 3.46
CA GLN A 22 -10.88 -12.53 2.11
C GLN A 22 -11.88 -13.65 1.83
N TYR A 23 -12.62 -13.55 0.73
CA TYR A 23 -13.68 -14.49 0.40
C TYR A 23 -13.69 -14.83 -1.09
N GLY A 24 -13.59 -16.11 -1.43
CA GLY A 24 -13.75 -16.60 -2.81
C GLY A 24 -15.23 -16.68 -3.16
N LEU A 25 -15.73 -15.76 -3.98
CA LEU A 25 -17.10 -15.80 -4.48
C LEU A 25 -17.30 -16.93 -5.50
N THR A 26 -16.29 -17.16 -6.34
CA THR A 26 -16.29 -18.23 -7.35
C THR A 26 -14.87 -18.79 -7.50
N ASN A 27 -14.70 -19.82 -8.34
CA ASN A 27 -13.39 -20.37 -8.70
C ASN A 27 -12.46 -19.33 -9.37
N HIS A 28 -13.01 -18.19 -9.81
CA HIS A 28 -12.29 -17.15 -10.53
C HIS A 28 -12.30 -15.80 -9.82
N LEU A 29 -13.21 -15.55 -8.87
CA LEU A 29 -13.39 -14.25 -8.23
C LEU A 29 -13.15 -14.35 -6.72
N THR A 30 -12.23 -13.54 -6.22
CA THR A 30 -11.95 -13.35 -4.80
C THR A 30 -12.23 -11.90 -4.42
N LEU A 31 -12.94 -11.68 -3.32
CA LEU A 31 -13.10 -10.37 -2.70
C LEU A 31 -12.14 -10.23 -1.53
N ASN A 32 -11.59 -9.04 -1.38
CA ASN A 32 -10.71 -8.65 -0.28
C ASN A 32 -11.26 -7.39 0.37
N SER A 33 -11.33 -7.38 1.70
CA SER A 33 -11.64 -6.18 2.46
C SER A 33 -10.76 -6.13 3.70
N SER A 34 -10.43 -4.93 4.13
CA SER A 34 -9.69 -4.74 5.38
C SER A 34 -10.12 -3.45 6.06
N LEU A 35 -10.09 -3.47 7.39
CA LEU A 35 -10.35 -2.32 8.22
C LEU A 35 -9.17 -2.15 9.17
N LEU A 36 -8.75 -0.91 9.34
CA LEU A 36 -7.69 -0.52 10.27
C LEU A 36 -8.21 0.65 11.11
N TYR A 37 -8.08 0.55 12.41
CA TYR A 37 -8.54 1.57 13.35
C TYR A 37 -7.52 1.80 14.45
N THR A 38 -7.26 3.07 14.74
CA THR A 38 -6.53 3.57 15.91
C THR A 38 -7.10 4.93 16.31
N ARG A 39 -6.60 5.51 17.40
CA ARG A 39 -7.14 6.76 18.00
C ARG A 39 -7.18 7.94 17.02
N HIS A 40 -6.18 8.08 16.16
CA HIS A 40 -6.01 9.22 15.24
C HIS A 40 -5.94 8.81 13.76
N TYR A 41 -6.30 7.57 13.46
CA TYR A 41 -6.24 7.05 12.10
C TYR A 41 -7.23 5.91 11.91
N ARG A 42 -7.98 5.95 10.80
CA ARG A 42 -8.81 4.85 10.35
C ARG A 42 -8.70 4.69 8.84
N ALA A 43 -8.73 3.45 8.38
CA ALA A 43 -8.72 3.15 6.96
C ALA A 43 -9.62 1.95 6.67
N GLY A 44 -10.19 1.95 5.47
CA GLY A 44 -10.96 0.85 4.93
C GLY A 44 -10.47 0.53 3.53
N LEU A 45 -10.27 -0.75 3.26
CA LEU A 45 -9.89 -1.29 1.96
C LEU A 45 -11.02 -2.18 1.46
N PHE A 46 -11.31 -2.05 0.17
CA PHE A 46 -12.14 -2.99 -0.57
C PHE A 46 -11.49 -3.26 -1.93
N GLY A 47 -11.44 -4.52 -2.32
CA GLY A 47 -10.83 -4.94 -3.57
C GLY A 47 -11.29 -6.31 -4.02
N PHE A 48 -10.87 -6.69 -5.21
CA PHE A 48 -11.17 -7.98 -5.80
C PHE A 48 -9.99 -8.49 -6.62
N GLY A 49 -9.97 -9.81 -6.82
CA GLY A 49 -9.05 -10.51 -7.71
C GLY A 49 -9.84 -11.42 -8.64
N LEU A 50 -9.47 -11.41 -9.91
CA LEU A 50 -10.05 -12.20 -10.99
C LEU A 50 -8.96 -13.08 -11.61
N ASN A 51 -9.16 -14.39 -11.58
CA ASN A 51 -8.30 -15.35 -12.25
C ASN A 51 -8.90 -15.75 -13.60
N THR A 52 -8.25 -15.36 -14.68
CA THR A 52 -8.70 -15.60 -16.06
C THR A 52 -7.72 -16.52 -16.79
N PRO A 53 -8.11 -17.15 -17.92
CA PRO A 53 -7.18 -17.96 -18.72
C PRO A 53 -5.96 -17.18 -19.23
N ILE A 54 -6.08 -15.86 -19.38
CA ILE A 54 -5.01 -14.97 -19.81
C ILE A 54 -4.26 -14.35 -18.62
N GLY A 55 -4.45 -14.82 -17.39
CA GLY A 55 -3.76 -14.31 -16.21
C GLY A 55 -4.69 -13.79 -15.11
N ALA A 56 -4.09 -13.35 -14.01
CA ALA A 56 -4.79 -12.85 -12.84
C ALA A 56 -4.74 -11.32 -12.79
N PHE A 57 -5.91 -10.71 -12.59
CA PHE A 57 -6.10 -9.29 -12.40
C PHE A 57 -6.55 -9.03 -10.97
N SER A 58 -6.11 -7.93 -10.37
CA SER A 58 -6.69 -7.46 -9.11
C SER A 58 -6.74 -5.96 -9.06
N ALA A 59 -7.74 -5.46 -8.35
CA ALA A 59 -7.87 -4.03 -8.06
C ALA A 59 -8.38 -3.84 -6.63
N ASP A 60 -7.86 -2.83 -5.96
CA ASP A 60 -8.30 -2.43 -4.63
C ASP A 60 -8.34 -0.91 -4.49
N ALA A 61 -9.23 -0.45 -3.64
CA ALA A 61 -9.37 0.93 -3.23
C ALA A 61 -9.26 0.98 -1.70
N THR A 62 -8.38 1.85 -1.22
CA THR A 62 -8.19 2.13 0.20
C THR A 62 -8.59 3.56 0.48
N TRP A 63 -9.56 3.76 1.37
CA TRP A 63 -9.86 5.06 1.96
C TRP A 63 -9.14 5.20 3.30
N SER A 64 -8.69 6.41 3.61
CA SER A 64 -8.04 6.75 4.88
C SER A 64 -8.56 8.07 5.43
N HIS A 65 -8.65 8.13 6.75
CA HIS A 65 -8.86 9.35 7.53
C HIS A 65 -7.78 9.45 8.60
N ALA A 66 -6.96 10.49 8.50
CA ALA A 66 -5.84 10.77 9.39
C ALA A 66 -6.08 12.06 10.17
N GLU A 67 -5.86 12.04 11.47
CA GLU A 67 -6.00 13.18 12.37
C GLU A 67 -4.65 13.64 12.90
N PHE A 68 -4.46 14.96 12.94
CA PHE A 68 -3.28 15.64 13.44
C PHE A 68 -3.66 16.63 14.55
N PRO A 69 -3.87 16.16 15.80
CA PRO A 69 -4.47 16.97 16.87
C PRO A 69 -3.69 18.24 17.20
N LEU A 70 -2.35 18.17 17.21
CA LEU A 70 -1.49 19.33 17.52
C LEU A 70 -1.53 20.42 16.44
N LYS A 71 -2.01 20.10 15.25
CA LYS A 71 -2.22 21.07 14.17
C LYS A 71 -3.70 21.40 13.96
N ASN A 72 -4.60 20.75 14.72
CA ASN A 72 -6.05 20.86 14.57
C ASN A 72 -6.52 20.60 13.12
N VAL A 73 -5.93 19.59 12.45
CA VAL A 73 -6.22 19.25 11.05
C VAL A 73 -6.55 17.77 10.93
N SER A 74 -7.52 17.44 10.06
CA SER A 74 -7.80 16.08 9.60
C SER A 74 -7.70 15.99 8.08
N LYS A 75 -7.20 14.87 7.56
CA LYS A 75 -7.02 14.61 6.13
C LYS A 75 -7.76 13.35 5.71
N ASN A 76 -8.50 13.45 4.62
CA ASN A 76 -9.19 12.33 3.99
C ASN A 76 -8.57 12.07 2.63
N GLY A 77 -8.16 10.84 2.38
CA GLY A 77 -7.57 10.48 1.10
C GLY A 77 -7.87 9.06 0.70
N TYR A 78 -7.54 8.75 -0.54
CA TYR A 78 -7.75 7.44 -1.13
C TYR A 78 -6.51 6.98 -1.90
N SER A 79 -6.32 5.67 -1.96
CA SER A 79 -5.33 5.00 -2.79
C SER A 79 -6.03 3.96 -3.66
N LEU A 80 -5.68 3.94 -4.93
CA LEU A 80 -6.16 2.96 -5.90
C LEU A 80 -4.97 2.12 -6.32
N HIS A 81 -5.15 0.81 -6.31
CA HIS A 81 -4.13 -0.13 -6.72
C HIS A 81 -4.73 -1.12 -7.71
N SER A 82 -4.01 -1.38 -8.79
CA SER A 82 -4.33 -2.40 -9.75
C SER A 82 -3.09 -3.20 -10.07
N SER A 83 -3.26 -4.49 -10.31
CA SER A 83 -2.17 -5.35 -10.73
C SER A 83 -2.63 -6.45 -11.65
N TYR A 84 -1.69 -6.91 -12.46
CA TYR A 84 -1.84 -7.98 -13.41
C TYR A 84 -0.63 -8.90 -13.33
N SER A 85 -0.87 -10.21 -13.34
CA SER A 85 0.17 -11.24 -13.33
C SER A 85 -0.20 -12.36 -14.27
N ILE A 86 0.77 -12.88 -15.02
CA ILE A 86 0.54 -13.93 -16.01
C ILE A 86 1.66 -14.98 -15.97
N ASN A 87 1.28 -16.23 -15.73
CA ASN A 87 2.22 -17.35 -15.76
C ASN A 87 2.15 -18.03 -17.13
N PHE A 88 3.17 -17.84 -17.98
CA PHE A 88 3.28 -18.53 -19.27
C PHE A 88 4.07 -19.83 -19.11
N ASN A 89 3.36 -20.91 -18.80
CA ASN A 89 3.98 -22.22 -18.61
C ASN A 89 4.55 -22.82 -19.92
N GLU A 90 4.04 -22.44 -21.10
CA GLU A 90 4.45 -23.02 -22.38
C GLU A 90 5.83 -22.54 -22.90
N SER A 91 6.27 -21.34 -22.53
CA SER A 91 7.55 -20.76 -22.98
C SER A 91 8.66 -20.79 -21.91
N GLY A 92 8.40 -21.37 -20.74
CA GLY A 92 9.29 -21.26 -19.57
C GLY A 92 9.43 -19.83 -19.03
N THR A 93 8.55 -18.92 -19.47
CA THR A 93 8.54 -17.51 -19.06
C THR A 93 7.57 -17.31 -17.90
N ASN A 94 8.08 -16.93 -16.73
CA ASN A 94 7.24 -16.50 -15.62
C ASN A 94 7.12 -14.97 -15.67
N ILE A 95 6.13 -14.45 -16.41
CA ILE A 95 5.91 -13.01 -16.47
C ILE A 95 5.29 -12.54 -15.15
N ALA A 96 6.19 -11.87 -14.43
CA ALA A 96 5.97 -11.40 -13.11
C ALA A 96 5.18 -10.07 -13.10
N LEU A 97 4.70 -9.74 -11.93
CA LEU A 97 3.68 -8.75 -11.65
C LEU A 97 3.91 -7.38 -12.32
N ALA A 98 2.90 -6.85 -13.00
CA ALA A 98 2.78 -5.43 -13.34
C ALA A 98 1.74 -4.79 -12.41
N ALA A 99 2.13 -3.78 -11.65
CA ALA A 99 1.27 -3.12 -10.68
C ALA A 99 1.36 -1.60 -10.77
N TYR A 100 0.23 -0.95 -10.61
CA TYR A 100 0.12 0.49 -10.54
C TYR A 100 -0.63 0.90 -9.28
N ARG A 101 -0.08 1.88 -8.55
CA ARG A 101 -0.72 2.50 -7.41
C ARG A 101 -0.76 4.02 -7.59
N TYR A 102 -1.95 4.58 -7.45
CA TYR A 102 -2.18 6.01 -7.32
C TYR A 102 -2.62 6.32 -5.89
N SER A 103 -2.08 7.37 -5.28
CA SER A 103 -2.57 7.87 -3.98
C SER A 103 -2.84 9.36 -4.05
N SER A 104 -4.00 9.78 -3.54
CA SER A 104 -4.37 11.18 -3.51
C SER A 104 -3.46 11.99 -2.58
N GLN A 105 -3.41 13.31 -2.77
CA GLN A 105 -2.55 14.20 -1.98
C GLN A 105 -2.86 14.19 -0.49
N ASP A 106 -4.07 13.83 -0.08
CA ASP A 106 -4.48 13.76 1.33
C ASP A 106 -4.54 12.31 1.86
N PHE A 107 -4.03 11.34 1.09
CA PHE A 107 -3.86 9.97 1.56
C PHE A 107 -2.65 9.87 2.49
N TYR A 108 -2.88 9.35 3.69
CA TYR A 108 -1.84 9.05 4.67
C TYR A 108 -1.96 7.59 5.08
N THR A 109 -0.82 6.95 5.32
CA THR A 109 -0.78 5.63 5.96
C THR A 109 -0.80 5.78 7.48
N LEU A 110 -1.10 4.69 8.19
CA LEU A 110 -0.98 4.64 9.64
C LEU A 110 0.44 5.07 10.10
N SER A 111 1.47 4.60 9.40
CA SER A 111 2.86 4.93 9.66
C SER A 111 3.13 6.43 9.51
N ASP A 112 2.60 7.07 8.47
CA ASP A 112 2.75 8.51 8.25
C ASP A 112 2.07 9.30 9.38
N THR A 113 0.85 8.91 9.76
CA THR A 113 0.08 9.60 10.81
C THR A 113 0.74 9.49 12.18
N ILE A 114 1.20 8.30 12.56
CA ILE A 114 1.94 8.10 13.82
C ILE A 114 3.26 8.89 13.77
N GLY A 115 3.99 8.83 12.66
CA GLY A 115 5.22 9.57 12.45
C GLY A 115 5.04 11.08 12.66
N LEU A 116 4.09 11.69 11.94
CA LEU A 116 3.79 13.13 12.03
C LEU A 116 3.32 13.55 13.42
N ASN A 117 2.38 12.82 14.03
CA ASN A 117 1.89 13.15 15.37
C ASN A 117 2.99 13.08 16.43
N ARG A 118 4.01 12.23 16.25
CA ARG A 118 5.19 12.23 17.12
C ARG A 118 6.10 13.42 16.84
N THR A 119 6.38 13.71 15.58
CA THR A 119 7.21 14.86 15.22
C THR A 119 6.61 16.17 15.74
N PHE A 120 5.29 16.37 15.59
CA PHE A 120 4.62 17.56 16.13
C PHE A 120 4.69 17.65 17.66
N ARG A 121 4.75 16.51 18.37
CA ARG A 121 4.93 16.47 19.84
C ARG A 121 6.35 16.78 20.27
N GLN A 122 7.34 16.33 19.49
CA GLN A 122 8.76 16.49 19.81
C GLN A 122 9.31 17.85 19.41
N PHE A 123 8.80 18.43 18.32
CA PHE A 123 9.25 19.71 17.78
C PHE A 123 8.08 20.70 17.76
N SER A 124 8.14 21.68 18.67
CA SER A 124 7.18 22.79 18.76
C SER A 124 7.45 23.92 17.75
N GLY A 125 8.53 23.84 16.96
CA GLY A 125 8.92 24.81 15.95
C GLY A 125 8.50 24.46 14.51
N ALA A 126 8.73 25.39 13.58
CA ALA A 126 8.33 25.35 12.16
C ALA A 126 9.04 24.29 11.28
N TYR A 127 9.75 23.33 11.88
CA TYR A 127 10.42 22.26 11.13
C TYR A 127 9.48 21.06 11.04
N LEU A 128 8.71 21.01 9.96
CA LEU A 128 7.87 19.85 9.64
C LEU A 128 8.71 18.94 8.73
N PRO A 129 8.92 17.66 9.09
CA PRO A 129 9.71 16.76 8.29
C PRO A 129 9.06 16.62 6.92
N GLU A 130 9.87 16.72 5.87
CA GLU A 130 9.40 16.46 4.52
C GLU A 130 9.04 14.97 4.43
N ILE A 131 7.75 14.67 4.34
CA ILE A 131 7.28 13.31 4.14
C ILE A 131 7.00 13.13 2.67
N TYR A 132 7.87 12.36 2.02
CA TYR A 132 7.68 11.90 0.66
C TYR A 132 6.57 10.87 0.61
N ARG A 133 5.39 11.30 0.14
CA ARG A 133 4.23 10.41 -0.02
C ARG A 133 4.10 10.02 -1.49
N PRO A 134 4.13 8.72 -1.83
CA PRO A 134 4.01 8.28 -3.21
C PRO A 134 2.68 8.74 -3.81
N LYS A 135 2.75 9.47 -4.92
CA LYS A 135 1.62 9.86 -5.75
C LYS A 135 1.32 8.78 -6.77
N ASN A 136 2.30 8.46 -7.60
CA ASN A 136 2.24 7.38 -8.58
C ASN A 136 3.34 6.39 -8.28
N GLN A 137 3.02 5.10 -8.30
CA GLN A 137 4.01 4.03 -8.22
C GLN A 137 3.69 2.97 -9.25
N PHE A 138 4.60 2.78 -10.19
CA PHE A 138 4.55 1.72 -11.19
C PHE A 138 5.62 0.68 -10.86
N GLN A 139 5.25 -0.59 -10.88
CA GLN A 139 6.12 -1.72 -10.56
C GLN A 139 5.99 -2.77 -11.63
N VAL A 140 7.12 -3.25 -12.12
CA VAL A 140 7.20 -4.36 -13.07
C VAL A 140 8.24 -5.33 -12.56
N SER A 141 7.86 -6.59 -12.47
CA SER A 141 8.79 -7.70 -12.26
C SER A 141 8.73 -8.61 -13.49
N LEU A 142 9.86 -9.14 -13.92
CA LEU A 142 9.94 -10.11 -15.01
C LEU A 142 10.91 -11.22 -14.62
N SER A 143 10.56 -12.47 -14.88
CA SER A 143 11.49 -13.60 -14.72
C SER A 143 11.37 -14.57 -15.90
N GLN A 144 12.46 -14.78 -16.63
CA GLN A 144 12.50 -15.58 -17.84
C GLN A 144 13.50 -16.73 -17.66
N SER A 145 13.05 -17.98 -17.84
CA SER A 145 13.97 -19.11 -18.01
C SER A 145 14.58 -19.08 -19.41
N LEU A 146 15.87 -19.33 -19.53
CA LEU A 146 16.58 -19.34 -20.82
C LEU A 146 16.73 -20.79 -21.34
N GLY A 147 15.73 -21.27 -22.09
CA GLY A 147 15.75 -22.59 -22.74
C GLY A 147 15.83 -23.78 -21.77
N ASN A 148 16.39 -24.91 -22.22
CA ASN A 148 16.61 -26.12 -21.41
C ASN A 148 17.74 -26.00 -20.37
N SER A 149 18.34 -24.81 -20.24
CA SER A 149 19.34 -24.55 -19.22
C SER A 149 18.63 -24.09 -17.94
N HIS A 150 19.12 -24.50 -16.76
CA HIS A 150 18.59 -24.09 -15.45
C HIS A 150 18.84 -22.60 -15.14
N ASN A 151 19.03 -21.76 -16.15
CA ASN A 151 19.39 -20.35 -16.05
C ASN A 151 18.13 -19.48 -16.11
N ILE A 152 18.05 -18.51 -15.21
CA ILE A 152 16.93 -17.57 -15.10
C ILE A 152 17.48 -16.15 -15.15
N VAL A 153 16.87 -15.30 -15.97
CA VAL A 153 17.09 -13.85 -15.98
C VAL A 153 15.90 -13.18 -15.31
N SER A 154 16.16 -12.29 -14.36
CA SER A 154 15.12 -11.55 -13.65
C SER A 154 15.36 -10.05 -13.71
N MET A 155 14.28 -9.28 -13.81
CA MET A 155 14.28 -7.83 -13.81
C MET A 155 13.22 -7.33 -12.83
N LEU A 156 13.55 -6.30 -12.05
CA LEU A 156 12.60 -5.57 -11.21
C LEU A 156 12.78 -4.08 -11.48
N SER A 157 11.68 -3.37 -11.75
CA SER A 157 11.69 -1.93 -12.00
C SER A 157 10.58 -1.27 -11.20
N ILE A 158 10.91 -0.17 -10.52
CA ILE A 158 9.98 0.64 -9.75
C ILE A 158 10.15 2.10 -10.16
N LEU A 159 9.09 2.71 -10.68
CA LEU A 159 9.03 4.14 -10.97
C LEU A 159 8.10 4.79 -9.96
N ARG A 160 8.55 5.87 -9.32
CA ARG A 160 7.79 6.56 -8.28
C ARG A 160 7.81 8.07 -8.49
N ASP A 161 6.63 8.64 -8.47
CA ASP A 161 6.39 10.08 -8.35
C ASP A 161 5.79 10.34 -6.96
N THR A 162 6.11 11.47 -6.34
CA THR A 162 5.74 11.78 -4.95
C THR A 162 5.08 13.13 -4.85
N TRP A 163 4.13 13.26 -3.93
CA TRP A 163 3.67 14.55 -3.48
C TRP A 163 4.77 15.20 -2.64
N THR A 164 5.27 16.36 -3.07
CA THR A 164 6.05 17.27 -2.23
C THR A 164 5.09 18.24 -1.56
N LEU A 165 5.04 18.24 -0.24
CA LEU A 165 4.26 19.22 0.52
C LEU A 165 5.12 19.80 1.63
N LEU A 166 5.42 21.09 1.52
CA LEU A 166 5.64 21.95 2.67
C LEU A 166 4.27 22.17 3.31
N LEU A 167 4.01 21.55 4.46
CA LEU A 167 2.92 21.97 5.32
C LEU A 167 3.25 23.41 5.74
N LYS A 168 2.53 24.41 5.21
CA LYS A 168 2.65 25.80 5.68
C LYS A 168 1.96 25.97 7.02
#